data_AF-A0A3C1JRJ8-F1
#
_entry.id   AF-A0A3C1JRJ8-F1
#
_cell.length_a   1.000
_cell.length_b   1.000
_cell.length_c   1.000
_cell.angle_alpha   90.00
_cell.angle_beta   90.00
_cell.angle_gamma   90.00
#
_symmetry.space_group_name_H-M   'P 1'
#
loop_
_entity.id
_entity.type
_entity.pdbx_description
1 polymer ?
#
loop_
_entity_poly.entity_id
_entity_poly.type
_entity_poly.pdbx_seq_one_letter_code
_entity_poly.pdbx_strand_id
1 'polypeptide(L)'
;MRLWDLKLEAPYEHLSFQYVIRALRADGSPVVLKLGVPRDELDGEVRALRLYAGRGVVRLLETDHALGALLLERIEPGFQLAELARRDDVAATKV
;
A
#
# COMPACT_ATOMS: atom_id res chain seq x y z
N MET A 1 -6.27 22.68 1.23
CA MET A 1 -6.87 21.48 1.84
C MET A 1 -5.77 20.44 1.96
N ARG A 2 -5.46 19.92 3.16
CA ARG A 2 -4.46 18.85 3.33
C ARG A 2 -5.22 17.53 3.31
N LEU A 3 -4.98 16.67 2.33
CA LEU A 3 -5.59 15.34 2.33
C LEU A 3 -5.04 14.51 3.49
N TRP A 4 -5.95 13.92 4.28
CA TRP A 4 -5.73 12.90 5.32
C TRP A 4 -4.78 13.25 6.48
N ASP A 5 -4.28 14.49 6.55
CA ASP A 5 -3.38 14.98 7.61
C ASP A 5 -2.24 14.02 7.99
N LEU A 6 -1.52 13.54 6.96
CA LEU A 6 -0.50 12.51 7.12
C LEU A 6 0.84 13.09 7.59
N LYS A 7 1.49 12.40 8.53
CA LYS A 7 2.93 12.54 8.81
C LYS A 7 3.69 11.51 7.98
N LEU A 8 4.40 11.97 6.96
CA LEU A 8 5.21 11.10 6.10
C LEU A 8 6.42 10.56 6.85
N GLU A 9 6.72 9.29 6.64
CA GLU A 9 7.92 8.61 7.15
C GLU A 9 8.91 8.40 5.99
N ALA A 10 9.22 7.16 5.62
CA ALA A 10 10.15 6.84 4.54
C ALA A 10 9.45 6.18 3.34
N PRO A 11 9.91 6.48 2.11
CA PRO A 11 9.42 5.80 0.92
C PRO A 11 9.83 4.32 0.92
N TYR A 12 9.10 3.52 0.14
CA TYR A 12 9.58 2.22 -0.30
C TYR A 12 10.51 2.42 -1.50
N GLU A 13 11.64 1.72 -1.49
CA GLU A 13 12.67 1.84 -2.52
C GLU A 13 12.44 0.83 -3.67
N HIS A 14 13.15 1.01 -4.78
CA HIS A 14 13.16 0.11 -5.94
C HIS A 14 11.80 -0.08 -6.64
N LEU A 15 10.97 0.96 -6.66
CA LEU A 15 9.72 1.00 -7.42
C LEU A 15 9.95 1.51 -8.85
N SER A 16 9.09 1.10 -9.78
CA SER A 16 9.20 1.48 -11.20
C SER A 16 8.37 2.71 -11.56
N PHE A 17 7.05 2.64 -11.39
CA PHE A 17 6.11 3.65 -11.92
C PHE A 17 5.29 4.37 -10.85
N GLN A 18 5.26 3.84 -9.62
CA GLN A 18 4.41 4.33 -8.54
C GLN A 18 5.27 4.83 -7.40
N TYR A 19 4.79 5.88 -6.72
CA TYR A 19 5.42 6.36 -5.51
C TYR A 19 4.66 5.81 -4.31
N VAL A 20 5.36 5.10 -3.42
CA VAL A 20 4.76 4.50 -2.22
C VAL A 20 5.55 4.91 -1.00
N ILE A 21 4.85 5.43 0.01
CA ILE A 21 5.46 5.98 1.22
C ILE A 21 4.73 5.54 2.49
N ARG A 22 5.49 5.21 3.53
CA ARG A 22 4.94 4.96 4.86
C ARG A 22 4.54 6.29 5.51
N ALA A 23 3.44 6.29 6.24
CA ALA A 23 2.96 7.47 6.93
C ALA A 23 2.20 7.10 8.21
N LEU A 24 1.97 8.10 9.05
CA LEU A 24 1.10 8.03 10.21
C LEU A 24 -0.09 8.97 10.00
N ARG A 25 -1.29 8.51 10.38
CA ARG A 25 -2.48 9.36 10.47
C ARG A 25 -2.38 10.28 11.70
N ALA A 26 -3.28 11.25 11.79
CA ALA A 26 -3.37 12.17 12.93
C ALA A 26 -3.56 11.45 14.28
N ASP A 27 -4.23 10.29 14.29
CA ASP A 27 -4.40 9.43 15.47
C ASP A 27 -3.19 8.54 15.78
N GLY A 28 -2.12 8.64 14.99
CA GLY A 28 -0.91 7.84 15.11
C GLY A 28 -0.98 6.46 14.47
N SER A 29 -2.11 6.08 13.85
CA SER A 29 -2.22 4.78 13.19
C SER A 29 -1.36 4.70 11.92
N PRO A 30 -0.64 3.58 11.70
CA PRO A 30 0.26 3.44 10.57
C PRO A 30 -0.47 3.10 9.27
N VAL A 31 -0.06 3.77 8.20
CA VAL A 31 -0.63 3.62 6.86
C VAL A 31 0.44 3.65 5.78
N VAL A 32 0.06 3.22 4.58
CA VAL A 32 0.86 3.38 3.37
C VAL A 32 0.09 4.24 2.38
N LEU A 33 0.73 5.31 1.90
CA LEU A 33 0.22 6.14 0.82
C LEU A 33 0.85 5.68 -0.49
N LYS A 34 0.01 5.31 -1.44
CA LYS A 34 0.40 4.99 -2.82
C LYS A 34 -0.11 6.07 -3.76
N LEU A 35 0.77 6.62 -4.58
CA LEU A 35 0.48 7.63 -5.59
C LEU A 35 0.87 7.09 -6.97
N GLY A 36 -0.06 7.19 -7.91
CA GLY A 36 0.15 6.84 -9.31
C GLY A 36 -0.41 7.90 -10.25
N VAL A 37 -0.18 7.73 -11.55
CA VAL A 37 -0.80 8.59 -12.57
C VAL A 37 -2.30 8.24 -12.62
N PRO A 38 -3.22 9.22 -12.53
CA PRO A 38 -4.66 8.98 -12.68
C PRO A 38 -4.95 8.37 -14.06
N ARG A 39 -5.25 7.07 -14.09
CA ARG A 39 -5.58 6.27 -15.27
C ARG A 39 -6.60 5.19 -14.88
N ASP A 40 -7.23 4.58 -15.88
CA ASP A 40 -8.23 3.50 -15.71
C ASP A 40 -7.75 2.33 -14.83
N GLU A 41 -6.44 2.12 -14.74
CA GLU A 41 -5.82 1.11 -13.86
C GLU A 41 -6.13 1.33 -12.37
N LEU A 42 -6.25 2.60 -11.93
CA LEU A 42 -6.59 2.93 -10.54
C LEU A 42 -7.97 2.39 -10.16
N ASP A 43 -8.95 2.51 -11.05
CA ASP A 43 -10.31 2.04 -10.80
C ASP A 43 -10.36 0.51 -10.68
N GLY A 44 -9.55 -0.19 -11.48
CA GLY A 44 -9.36 -1.63 -11.38
C GLY A 44 -8.80 -2.03 -10.01
N GLU A 45 -7.75 -1.33 -9.56
CA GLU A 45 -7.12 -1.58 -8.26
C GLU A 45 -8.09 -1.30 -7.10
N VAL A 46 -8.78 -0.17 -7.11
CA VAL A 46 -9.77 0.19 -6.09
C VAL A 46 -10.89 -0.86 -6.01
N ARG A 47 -11.42 -1.30 -7.16
CA ARG A 47 -12.44 -2.36 -7.20
C ARG A 47 -11.93 -3.67 -6.62
N ALA A 48 -10.72 -4.08 -6.99
CA ALA A 48 -10.12 -5.31 -6.47
C ALA A 48 -9.94 -5.23 -4.95
N LEU A 49 -9.31 -4.18 -4.43
CA LEU A 49 -9.06 -4.03 -2.98
C LEU A 49 -10.38 -4.02 -2.18
N ARG A 50 -11.44 -3.37 -2.69
CA ARG A 50 -12.77 -3.41 -2.06
C ARG A 50 -13.40 -4.80 -2.08
N LEU A 51 -13.27 -5.53 -3.19
CA LEU A 51 -13.82 -6.88 -3.33
C LEU A 51 -13.15 -7.88 -2.37
N TYR A 52 -11.82 -7.84 -2.29
CA TYR A 52 -11.06 -8.75 -1.43
C TYR A 52 -11.12 -8.35 0.05
N ALA A 53 -11.30 -7.07 0.37
CA ALA A 53 -11.58 -6.56 1.72
C ALA A 53 -10.60 -7.08 2.81
N GLY A 54 -9.30 -7.15 2.49
CA GLY A 54 -8.28 -7.65 3.41
C GLY A 54 -8.03 -9.17 3.34
N ARG A 55 -8.74 -9.92 2.49
CA ARG A 55 -8.51 -11.37 2.31
C ARG A 55 -7.39 -11.61 1.32
N GLY A 56 -6.18 -11.85 1.82
CA GLY A 56 -4.99 -12.09 1.01
C GLY A 56 -4.41 -10.85 0.33
N VAL A 57 -4.92 -9.67 0.69
CA VAL A 57 -4.47 -8.36 0.18
C VAL A 57 -4.54 -7.33 1.31
N VAL A 58 -3.88 -6.19 1.12
CA VAL A 58 -4.05 -5.03 2.02
C VAL A 58 -5.46 -4.44 1.91
N ARG A 59 -6.00 -3.95 3.02
CA ARG A 59 -7.23 -3.16 3.05
C ARG A 59 -7.00 -1.78 2.44
N LEU A 60 -7.91 -1.38 1.55
CA LEU A 60 -8.09 0.00 1.15
C LEU A 60 -8.81 0.76 2.26
N LEU A 61 -8.18 1.80 2.80
CA LEU A 61 -8.77 2.65 3.83
C LEU A 61 -9.53 3.81 3.17
N GLU A 62 -8.86 4.56 2.28
CA GLU A 62 -9.39 5.72 1.58
C GLU A 62 -8.75 5.87 0.18
N THR A 63 -9.37 6.62 -0.72
CA THR A 63 -8.85 6.88 -2.07
C THR A 63 -9.21 8.30 -2.54
N ASP A 64 -8.33 8.92 -3.32
CA ASP A 64 -8.62 10.13 -4.09
C ASP A 64 -8.29 9.86 -5.57
N HIS A 65 -9.34 9.74 -6.38
CA HIS A 65 -9.22 9.42 -7.81
C HIS A 65 -8.57 10.55 -8.61
N ALA A 66 -8.80 11.81 -8.25
CA ALA A 66 -8.25 12.96 -8.97
C ALA A 66 -6.73 13.02 -8.81
N LEU A 67 -6.22 12.58 -7.65
CA LEU A 67 -4.79 12.53 -7.34
C LEU A 67 -4.13 11.18 -7.67
N GLY A 68 -4.90 10.17 -8.07
CA GLY A 68 -4.35 8.82 -8.25
C GLY A 68 -3.82 8.22 -6.95
N ALA A 69 -4.45 8.56 -5.81
CA ALA A 69 -3.95 8.29 -4.48
C ALA A 69 -4.75 7.19 -3.77
N LEU A 70 -4.07 6.19 -3.22
CA LEU A 70 -4.65 5.16 -2.36
C LEU A 70 -4.02 5.22 -0.98
N LEU A 71 -4.87 5.21 0.05
CA LEU A 71 -4.46 5.07 1.44
C LEU A 71 -4.74 3.64 1.90
N LEU A 72 -3.69 2.90 2.23
CA LEU A 72 -3.72 1.46 2.48
C LEU A 72 -3.33 1.15 3.92
N GLU A 73 -3.81 0.02 4.43
CA GLU A 73 -3.27 -0.51 5.69
C GLU A 73 -1.78 -0.82 5.55
N ARG A 74 -1.00 -0.51 6.59
CA ARG A 74 0.40 -0.91 6.65
C ARG A 74 0.50 -2.34 7.18
N ILE A 75 1.18 -3.20 6.43
CA ILE A 75 1.53 -4.54 6.91
C ILE A 75 2.78 -4.46 7.76
N GLU A 76 2.72 -5.06 8.95
CA GLU A 76 3.88 -5.21 9.84
C GLU A 76 4.13 -6.70 10.12
N PRO A 77 5.40 -7.17 10.08
CA PRO A 77 6.61 -6.37 9.90
C PRO A 77 6.88 -5.93 8.43
N GLY A 78 6.12 -6.45 7.46
CA GLY A 78 6.03 -5.86 6.11
C GLY A 78 7.22 -6.10 5.17
N PHE A 79 8.05 -7.12 5.42
CA PHE A 79 9.14 -7.50 4.51
C PHE A 79 8.63 -8.13 3.23
N GLN A 80 9.35 -7.95 2.12
CA GLN A 80 8.98 -8.56 0.86
C GLN A 80 9.22 -10.07 0.91
N LEU A 81 8.23 -10.86 0.46
CA LEU A 81 8.33 -12.32 0.45
C LEU A 81 9.50 -12.82 -0.41
N ALA A 82 9.87 -12.08 -1.46
CA ALA A 82 11.05 -12.37 -2.29
C ALA A 82 12.37 -12.29 -1.51
N GLU A 83 12.46 -11.49 -0.44
CA GLU A 83 13.62 -11.48 0.44
C GLU A 83 13.70 -12.74 1.29
N LEU A 84 12.55 -13.26 1.73
CA LEU A 84 12.47 -14.52 2.44
C LEU A 84 12.81 -15.68 1.51
N ALA A 85 12.27 -15.72 0.29
CA ALA A 85 12.53 -16.78 -0.69
C ALA A 85 14.02 -16.93 -1.02
N ARG A 86 14.79 -15.82 -1.03
CA ARG A 86 16.26 -15.87 -1.20
C ARG A 86 16.98 -16.63 -0.08
N ARG A 87 16.36 -16.74 1.10
CA ARG A 87 16.93 -17.40 2.29
C ARG A 87 16.31 -18.77 2.54
N ASP A 88 15.00 -18.89 2.35
CA ASP A 88 14.18 -20.07 2.63
C ASP A 88 12.92 -20.06 1.74
N ASP A 89 13.01 -20.77 0.61
CA ASP A 89 11.94 -20.89 -0.39
C ASP A 89 10.68 -21.62 0.15
N VAL A 90 10.87 -22.61 1.02
CA VAL A 90 9.78 -23.37 1.63
C VAL A 90 9.01 -22.48 2.61
N ALA A 91 9.71 -21.70 3.44
CA ALA A 91 9.06 -20.75 4.33
C ALA A 91 8.30 -19.65 3.57
N ALA A 92 8.81 -19.24 2.40
CA ALA A 92 8.16 -18.22 1.58
C ALA A 92 6.87 -18.67 0.90
N THR A 93 6.62 -19.98 0.75
CA THR A 93 5.46 -20.52 0.02
C THR A 93 4.44 -21.25 0.89
N LYS A 94 4.66 -21.28 2.21
CA LYS A 94 3.76 -21.93 3.16
C LYS A 94 2.49 -21.08 3.35
N VAL A 95 1.34 -21.64 2.96
CA VAL A 95 -0.01 -21.07 3.13
C VAL A 95 -0.85 -21.87 4.12
#